data_AF-A0A8K0J424-F1
#
_entry.id   AF-A0A8K0J424-F1
#
_cell.length_a   1.000
_cell.length_b   1.000
_cell.length_c   1.000
_cell.angle_alpha   90.00
_cell.angle_beta   90.00
_cell.angle_gamma   90.00
#
_symmetry.space_group_name_H-M   'P 1'
#
loop_
_entity.id
_entity.type
_entity.pdbx_description
1 polymer ?
#
loop_
_entity_poly.entity_id
_entity_poly.type
_entity_poly.pdbx_seq_one_letter_code
_entity_poly.pdbx_strand_id
1 'polypeptide(L)'
;GGWLELNTAALRKGLEEPYPARAVAEEWIARGGRFTLSDDSHAVAHVATNYARGIAYLASLGVDAVWTLERRDGDLVDKSVPLRVLEEQFPLA
;
A
#
# COMPACT_ATOMS: atom_id res chain seq x y z
N GLY A 1 -6.21 -0.94 -16.48
CA GLY A 1 -7.00 -0.58 -15.27
C GLY A 1 -6.20 0.41 -14.44
N GLY A 2 -6.72 0.82 -13.28
CA GLY A 2 -5.98 1.63 -12.31
C GLY A 2 -5.69 0.85 -11.03
N TRP A 3 -4.80 1.38 -10.19
CA TRP A 3 -4.57 0.86 -8.83
C TRP A 3 -5.12 1.87 -7.83
N LEU A 4 -5.66 1.35 -6.73
CA LEU A 4 -6.10 2.18 -5.61
C LEU A 4 -4.92 2.41 -4.68
N GLU A 5 -4.70 3.66 -4.29
CA GLU A 5 -3.65 4.00 -3.35
C GLU A 5 -4.03 3.52 -1.94
N LEU A 6 -3.16 2.72 -1.33
CA LEU A 6 -3.10 2.57 0.12
C LEU A 6 -2.17 3.65 0.69
N ASN A 7 -2.73 4.59 1.45
CA ASN A 7 -2.01 5.74 1.96
C ASN A 7 -1.94 5.72 3.50
N THR A 8 -0.72 5.61 4.03
CA THR A 8 -0.48 5.54 5.48
C THR A 8 -0.50 6.91 6.17
N ALA A 9 -0.68 8.02 5.45
CA ALA A 9 -0.77 9.36 6.04
C ALA A 9 -1.96 9.52 7.00
N ALA A 10 -3.06 8.79 6.79
CA ALA A 10 -4.19 8.71 7.71
C ALA A 10 -3.75 8.35 9.14
N LEU A 11 -2.80 7.42 9.26
CA LEU A 11 -2.31 6.92 10.54
C LEU A 11 -1.50 7.98 11.28
N ARG A 12 -0.74 8.83 10.56
CA ARG A 12 -0.08 10.01 11.16
C ARG A 12 -1.09 11.05 11.63
N LYS A 13 -2.27 11.12 11.00
CA LYS A 13 -3.37 12.01 11.38
C LYS A 13 -4.20 11.47 12.56
N GLY A 14 -3.81 10.32 13.13
CA GLY A 14 -4.49 9.72 14.28
C GLY A 14 -5.70 8.85 13.92
N LEU A 15 -5.91 8.55 12.64
CA LEU A 15 -6.93 7.58 12.24
C LEU A 15 -6.47 6.15 12.55
N GLU A 16 -7.44 5.27 12.79
CA GLU A 16 -7.19 3.86 13.08
C GLU A 16 -6.72 3.09 11.85
N GLU A 17 -7.32 3.40 10.69
CA GLU A 17 -7.06 2.75 9.41
C GLU A 17 -6.33 3.69 8.43
N PRO A 18 -5.51 3.14 7.50
CA PRO A 18 -4.99 3.90 6.38
C PRO A 18 -6.12 4.34 5.43
N TYR A 19 -5.83 5.21 4.46
CA TYR A 19 -6.75 5.38 3.35
C TYR A 19 -6.54 4.26 2.31
N PRO A 20 -7.60 3.76 1.66
CA PRO A 20 -9.00 3.97 2.02
C PRO A 20 -9.38 3.14 3.26
N ALA A 21 -10.44 3.55 3.96
CA ALA A 21 -11.03 2.76 5.04
C ALA A 21 -11.53 1.39 4.55
N ARG A 22 -11.65 0.43 5.47
CA ARG A 22 -11.92 -0.98 5.18
C ARG A 22 -13.10 -1.23 4.25
N ALA A 23 -14.24 -0.59 4.48
CA ALA A 23 -15.42 -0.77 3.66
C ALA A 23 -15.17 -0.47 2.17
N VAL A 24 -14.35 0.53 1.87
CA VAL A 24 -13.99 0.88 0.48
C VAL A 24 -12.96 -0.11 -0.07
N ALA A 25 -11.99 -0.53 0.76
CA ALA A 25 -10.99 -1.52 0.36
C ALA A 25 -11.63 -2.87 0.02
N GLU A 26 -12.61 -3.33 0.81
CA GLU A 26 -13.35 -4.57 0.60
C GLU A 26 -14.16 -4.53 -0.70
N GLU A 27 -14.88 -3.43 -0.97
CA GLU A 27 -15.60 -3.24 -2.24
C GLU A 27 -14.67 -3.21 -3.46
N TRP A 28 -13.48 -2.60 -3.31
CA TRP A 28 -12.45 -2.58 -4.34
C TRP A 28 -11.90 -3.99 -4.62
N ILE A 29 -11.61 -4.76 -3.58
CA ILE A 29 -11.15 -6.16 -3.69
C ILE A 29 -12.22 -7.03 -4.35
N ALA A 30 -13.49 -6.88 -3.96
CA ALA A 30 -14.60 -7.63 -4.55
C ALA A 30 -14.75 -7.42 -6.07
N ARG A 31 -14.19 -6.33 -6.62
CA ARG A 31 -14.15 -6.00 -8.04
C ARG A 31 -12.87 -6.45 -8.76
N GLY A 32 -11.99 -7.19 -8.08
CA GLY A 32 -10.69 -7.58 -8.61
C GLY A 32 -9.67 -6.43 -8.62
N GLY A 33 -9.88 -5.44 -7.75
CA GLY A 33 -9.02 -4.28 -7.61
C GLY A 33 -7.59 -4.60 -7.18
N ARG A 34 -6.66 -3.72 -7.51
CA ARG A 34 -5.23 -3.80 -7.15
C ARG A 34 -4.81 -2.56 -6.37
N PHE A 35 -3.82 -2.70 -5.50
CA PHE A 35 -3.32 -1.59 -4.68
C PHE A 35 -1.91 -1.14 -5.08
N THR A 36 -1.62 0.13 -4.84
CA THR A 36 -0.27 0.72 -4.79
C THR A 36 -0.02 1.33 -3.41
N LEU A 37 1.22 1.40 -2.95
CA LEU A 37 1.57 1.86 -1.60
C LEU A 37 2.08 3.32 -1.61
N SER A 38 1.67 4.10 -0.62
CA SER A 38 2.04 5.50 -0.44
C SER A 38 2.03 5.92 1.03
N ASP A 39 2.82 6.94 1.38
CA ASP A 39 2.84 7.59 2.70
C ASP A 39 2.52 9.09 2.66
N ASP A 40 2.34 9.67 1.47
CA ASP A 40 2.11 11.11 1.25
C ASP A 40 3.05 12.02 2.08
N SER A 41 4.35 11.71 2.00
CA SER A 41 5.39 12.38 2.77
C SER A 41 5.65 13.81 2.31
N HIS A 42 5.45 14.76 3.23
CA HIS A 42 5.80 16.18 3.06
C HIS A 42 7.14 16.56 3.72
N ALA A 43 7.86 15.59 4.29
CA ALA A 43 9.20 15.75 4.87
C ALA A 43 9.92 14.40 4.85
N VAL A 44 11.26 14.40 4.85
CA VAL A 44 12.07 13.17 4.84
C VAL A 44 11.72 12.25 6.02
N ALA A 45 11.43 12.84 7.19
CA ALA A 45 11.05 12.09 8.39
C ALA A 45 9.68 11.37 8.27
N HIS A 46 8.87 11.70 7.25
CA HIS A 46 7.58 11.04 7.02
C HIS A 46 7.69 9.79 6.13
N VAL A 47 8.81 9.63 5.41
CA VAL A 47 8.99 8.54 4.45
C VAL A 47 8.89 7.19 5.16
N ALA A 48 8.08 6.31 4.59
CA ALA A 48 7.74 4.98 5.07
C ALA A 48 7.14 4.92 6.50
N THR A 49 6.71 6.05 7.06
CA THR A 49 6.06 6.05 8.38
C THR A 49 4.76 5.24 8.33
N ASN A 50 4.57 4.40 9.35
CA ASN A 50 3.44 3.48 9.47
C ASN A 50 3.31 2.43 8.34
N TYR A 51 4.35 2.17 7.54
CA TYR A 51 4.28 1.12 6.50
C TYR A 51 3.97 -0.24 7.07
N ALA A 52 4.61 -0.65 8.18
CA ALA A 52 4.30 -1.93 8.84
C ALA A 52 2.79 -2.08 9.15
N ARG A 53 2.15 -1.02 9.68
CA ARG A 53 0.70 -1.01 9.95
C ARG A 53 -0.15 -1.03 8.68
N GLY A 54 0.23 -0.30 7.64
CA GLY A 54 -0.45 -0.31 6.34
C GLY A 54 -0.35 -1.68 5.65
N ILE A 55 0.80 -2.31 5.71
CA ILE A 55 1.05 -3.66 5.18
C ILE A 55 0.21 -4.69 5.93
N ALA A 56 0.19 -4.65 7.26
CA ALA A 56 -0.67 -5.52 8.06
C ALA A 56 -2.16 -5.33 7.76
N TYR A 57 -2.59 -4.09 7.50
CA TYR A 57 -3.94 -3.80 7.06
C TYR A 57 -4.26 -4.49 5.72
N LEU A 58 -3.38 -4.39 4.72
CA LEU A 58 -3.53 -5.11 3.45
C LEU A 58 -3.55 -6.63 3.64
N ALA A 59 -2.66 -7.16 4.48
CA ALA A 59 -2.61 -8.59 4.79
C ALA A 59 -3.93 -9.07 5.42
N SER A 60 -4.50 -8.28 6.33
CA SER A 60 -5.79 -8.58 6.97
C SER A 60 -6.98 -8.57 5.99
N LEU A 61 -6.81 -7.97 4.81
CA LEU A 61 -7.79 -7.95 3.72
C LEU A 61 -7.56 -9.08 2.70
N GLY A 62 -6.55 -9.93 2.90
CA GLY A 62 -6.20 -11.00 1.96
C GLY A 62 -5.51 -10.51 0.69
N VAL A 63 -4.86 -9.35 0.72
CA VAL A 63 -4.11 -8.81 -0.44
C VAL A 63 -2.73 -9.48 -0.52
N ASP A 64 -2.46 -10.17 -1.62
CA ASP A 64 -1.18 -10.90 -1.80
C ASP A 64 -0.03 -10.04 -2.33
N ALA A 65 -0.35 -8.93 -3.00
CA ALA A 65 0.64 -8.07 -3.65
C ALA A 65 0.14 -6.65 -3.87
N VAL A 66 1.09 -5.71 -3.88
CA VAL A 66 0.90 -4.35 -4.38
C VAL A 66 1.59 -4.18 -5.73
N TRP A 67 1.31 -3.06 -6.39
CA TRP A 67 1.80 -2.77 -7.72
C TRP A 67 2.54 -1.44 -7.74
N THR A 68 3.59 -1.39 -8.55
CA THR A 68 4.40 -0.19 -8.80
C THR A 68 4.81 -0.13 -10.27
N LEU A 69 5.28 1.02 -10.74
CA LEU A 69 5.85 1.16 -12.08
C LEU A 69 7.36 0.93 -12.02
N GLU A 70 7.87 0.12 -12.94
CA GLU A 70 9.30 -0.11 -13.13
C GLU A 70 9.72 0.36 -14.52
N ARG A 71 10.87 1.03 -14.63
CA ARG A 71 11.44 1.37 -15.93
C ARG A 71 12.23 0.18 -16.47
N ARG A 72 11.88 -0.34 -17.64
CA ARG A 72 12.63 -1.37 -18.38
C ARG A 72 12.80 -0.96 -19.83
N ASP A 73 14.04 -0.96 -20.32
CA ASP A 73 14.39 -0.65 -21.71
C ASP A 73 13.80 0.68 -22.25
N GLY A 74 13.64 1.67 -21.37
CA GLY A 74 13.06 2.97 -21.71
C GLY A 74 11.56 3.09 -21.45
N ASP A 75 10.85 1.97 -21.35
CA ASP A 75 9.41 1.91 -21.12
C ASP A 75 9.07 1.81 -19.62
N LEU A 76 7.84 2.20 -19.25
CA LEU A 76 7.28 1.94 -17.93
C LEU A 76 6.42 0.67 -17.99
N VAL A 77 6.70 -0.28 -17.11
CA VAL A 77 5.97 -1.53 -17.00
C VAL A 77 5.39 -1.70 -15.60
N ASP A 78 4.22 -2.35 -15.55
CA ASP A 78 3.58 -2.74 -14.30
C ASP A 78 4.40 -3.83 -13.60
N LYS A 79 4.80 -3.59 -12.36
CA LYS A 79 5.52 -4.54 -11.51
C LYS A 79 4.69 -4.89 -10.29
N SER A 80 4.41 -6.18 -10.13
CA SER A 80 3.84 -6.71 -8.89
C SER A 80 4.94 -6.95 -7.87
N VAL A 81 4.70 -6.52 -6.63
CA VAL A 81 5.56 -6.74 -5.46
C VAL A 81 4.76 -7.56 -4.44
N PRO A 82 5.15 -8.83 -4.17
CA PRO A 82 4.47 -9.64 -3.18
C PRO A 82 4.49 -9.00 -1.80
N LEU A 83 3.38 -9.07 -1.06
CA LEU A 83 3.26 -8.42 0.24
C LEU A 83 4.31 -8.94 1.24
N ARG A 84 4.65 -10.23 1.18
CA ARG A 84 5.74 -10.85 1.97
C ARG A 84 7.08 -10.12 1.87
N VAL A 85 7.42 -9.58 0.70
CA VAL A 85 8.67 -8.84 0.51
C VAL A 85 8.63 -7.54 1.30
N LEU A 86 7.46 -6.91 1.38
CA LEU A 86 7.26 -5.69 2.15
C LEU A 86 7.19 -5.99 3.66
N GLU A 87 6.61 -7.11 4.07
CA GLU A 87 6.59 -7.56 5.46
C GLU A 87 8.02 -7.81 5.99
N GLU A 88 8.90 -8.40 5.17
CA GLU A 88 10.31 -8.58 5.49
C GLU A 88 11.06 -7.25 5.62
N GLN A 89 10.72 -6.26 4.79
CA GLN A 89 11.35 -4.93 4.80
C GLN A 89 10.81 -4.02 5.91
N PHE A 90 9.54 -4.16 6.26
CA PHE A 90 8.82 -3.32 7.22
C PHE A 90 8.10 -4.21 8.25
N PRO A 91 8.83 -4.93 9.11
CA PRO A 91 8.23 -5.82 10.09
C PRO A 91 7.38 -5.02 11.09
N LEU A 92 6.27 -5.63 11.54
CA LEU A 92 5.59 -5.12 12.74
C LEU A 92 6.53 -5.29 13.94
N ALA A 93 6.70 -4.21 14.70
CA ALA A 93 7.43 -4.22 15.97
C ALA A 93 6.66 -4.96 17.06
#